data_AF-A0A062GT70-F1
#
_entry.id   AF-A0A062GT70-F1
#
_cell.length_a   1.000
_cell.length_b   1.000
_cell.length_c   1.000
_cell.angle_alpha   90.00
_cell.angle_beta   90.00
_cell.angle_gamma   90.00
#
_symmetry.space_group_name_H-M   'P 1'
#
loop_
_entity.id
_entity.type
_entity.pdbx_description
1 polymer ?
#
loop_
_entity_poly.entity_id
_entity_poly.type
_entity_poly.pdbx_seq_one_letter_code
_entity_poly.pdbx_strand_id
1 'polypeptide(L)'
;MNGCSQGPLPLEVTLHQDYVCAFTNKPPKTTYPVDNSFLIYMGKIDNRNAYSSSYEKFYPSGPLPIEEKDCVKIPLKEFEKNVVYDITLDTYKTFDTRICVVEHNNKLEIREPEPGETTCK
;
A
#
# COMPACT_ATOMS: atom_id res chain seq x y z
N MET A 1 13.13 -30.00 4.65
CA MET A 1 13.06 -28.74 3.88
C MET A 1 11.63 -28.22 3.95
N ASN A 2 11.28 -27.37 4.92
CA ASN A 2 9.99 -26.67 4.94
C ASN A 2 10.26 -25.20 5.22
N GLY A 3 10.77 -24.51 4.20
CA GLY A 3 10.96 -23.06 4.21
C GLY A 3 9.79 -22.42 3.48
N CYS A 4 8.59 -22.43 4.07
CA CYS A 4 7.60 -21.46 3.66
C CYS A 4 8.06 -20.12 4.25
N SER A 5 8.73 -19.31 3.45
CA SER A 5 8.81 -17.88 3.73
C SER A 5 7.38 -17.40 3.96
N GLN A 6 7.06 -16.91 5.15
CA GLN A 6 5.80 -16.22 5.36
C GLN A 6 5.80 -15.06 4.36
N GLY A 7 4.79 -15.02 3.48
CA GLY A 7 4.64 -13.96 2.51
C GLY A 7 4.53 -12.59 3.19
N PRO A 8 4.39 -11.52 2.40
CA PRO A 8 4.18 -10.19 2.97
C PRO A 8 2.96 -10.18 3.90
N LEU A 9 3.03 -9.33 4.93
CA LEU A 9 1.97 -9.13 5.90
C LEU A 9 0.91 -8.19 5.33
N PRO A 10 -0.36 -8.27 5.76
CA PRO A 10 -1.39 -7.37 5.23
C PRO A 10 -1.11 -5.91 5.61
N LEU A 11 -1.18 -5.02 4.64
CA LEU A 11 -1.17 -3.56 4.80
C LEU A 11 -2.63 -3.05 4.82
N GLU A 12 -2.96 -2.28 5.85
CA GLU A 12 -4.28 -1.64 5.96
C GLU A 12 -4.29 -0.34 5.16
N VAL A 13 -5.41 -0.08 4.47
CA VAL A 13 -5.62 1.17 3.74
C VAL A 13 -7.00 1.74 3.97
N THR A 14 -7.08 3.06 4.17
CA THR A 14 -8.34 3.80 4.24
C THR A 14 -8.34 4.97 3.26
N LEU A 15 -9.53 5.36 2.80
CA LEU A 15 -9.71 6.46 1.88
C LEU A 15 -10.10 7.74 2.63
N HIS A 16 -9.33 8.80 2.42
CA HIS A 16 -9.63 10.15 2.87
C HIS A 16 -9.89 11.05 1.66
N GLN A 17 -10.37 12.27 1.89
CA GLN A 17 -10.82 13.18 0.83
C GLN A 17 -9.78 13.38 -0.28
N ASP A 18 -8.49 13.48 0.07
CA ASP A 18 -7.40 13.82 -0.87
C ASP A 18 -6.26 12.78 -0.92
N TYR A 19 -6.34 11.71 -0.12
CA TYR A 19 -5.27 10.71 -0.03
C TYR A 19 -5.78 9.33 0.38
N VAL A 20 -5.02 8.31 0.00
CA VAL A 20 -5.10 6.96 0.58
C VAL A 20 -4.11 6.89 1.76
N CYS A 21 -4.58 6.37 2.87
CA CYS A 21 -3.88 6.29 4.15
C CYS A 21 -3.43 4.85 4.38
N ALA A 22 -2.12 4.58 4.35
CA ALA A 22 -1.57 3.23 4.49
C ALA A 22 -0.85 3.03 5.83
N PHE A 23 -1.20 1.97 6.55
CA PHE A 23 -0.66 1.65 7.88
C PHE A 23 -0.68 0.14 8.17
N THR A 24 0.11 -0.32 9.14
CA THR A 24 0.31 -1.77 9.35
C THR A 24 -0.62 -2.40 10.37
N ASN A 25 -1.15 -1.63 11.32
CA ASN A 25 -1.89 -2.13 12.49
C ASN A 25 -1.13 -3.26 13.24
N LYS A 26 0.21 -3.21 13.24
CA LYS A 26 1.09 -4.18 13.92
C LYS A 26 2.06 -3.50 14.90
N PRO A 27 2.43 -4.16 16.01
CA PRO A 27 3.38 -3.60 16.98
C PRO A 27 4.76 -3.29 16.36
N PRO A 28 5.45 -2.21 16.82
CA PRO A 28 6.70 -1.74 16.22
C PRO A 28 7.89 -2.68 16.43
N LYS A 29 7.97 -3.33 17.61
CA LYS A 29 9.15 -4.07 18.08
C LYS A 29 9.61 -5.20 17.17
N THR A 30 8.75 -5.68 16.26
CA THR A 30 9.05 -6.80 15.35
C THR A 30 8.94 -6.43 13.88
N THR A 31 8.66 -5.16 13.58
CA THR A 31 8.27 -4.70 12.24
C THR A 31 9.21 -3.63 11.71
N TYR A 32 9.75 -2.75 12.55
CA TYR A 32 10.62 -1.65 12.10
C TYR A 32 12.07 -1.80 12.56
N PRO A 33 13.04 -1.29 11.77
CA PRO A 33 14.43 -1.20 12.19
C PRO A 33 14.60 -0.21 13.36
N VAL A 34 15.77 -0.26 14.01
CA VAL A 34 16.09 0.59 15.18
C VAL A 34 16.06 2.08 14.84
N ASP A 35 16.38 2.44 13.59
CA ASP A 35 16.35 3.81 13.10
C ASP A 35 14.95 4.28 12.66
N ASN A 36 13.94 3.41 12.76
CA ASN A 36 12.57 3.66 12.34
C ASN A 36 12.44 4.05 10.86
N SER A 37 13.40 3.68 10.03
CA SER A 37 13.31 3.90 8.59
C SER A 37 12.32 2.94 7.92
N PHE A 38 11.70 3.41 6.83
CA PHE A 38 10.83 2.58 5.99
C PHE A 38 10.70 3.18 4.59
N LEU A 39 10.32 2.34 3.63
CA LEU A 39 10.05 2.70 2.24
C LEU A 39 8.61 2.36 1.93
N ILE A 40 7.88 3.26 1.27
CA ILE A 40 6.60 2.91 0.64
C ILE A 40 6.75 3.07 -0.87
N TYR A 41 6.18 2.15 -1.63
CA TYR A 41 6.05 2.28 -3.06
C TYR A 41 4.74 1.68 -3.56
N MET A 42 4.34 2.13 -4.74
CA MET A 42 3.11 1.73 -5.39
C MET A 42 3.38 1.41 -6.85
N GLY A 43 3.08 0.18 -7.26
CA GLY A 43 3.18 -0.30 -8.63
C GLY A 43 1.81 -0.37 -9.28
N LYS A 44 1.68 0.21 -10.47
CA LYS A 44 0.51 -0.03 -11.32
C LYS A 44 0.59 -1.44 -11.89
N ILE A 45 -0.48 -2.21 -11.79
CA ILE A 45 -0.56 -3.52 -12.44
C ILE A 45 -1.04 -3.32 -13.87
N ASP A 46 -0.10 -3.34 -14.82
CA ASP A 46 -0.40 -3.38 -16.25
C ASP A 46 0.02 -4.73 -16.86
N ASN A 47 -0.68 -5.13 -17.93
CA ASN A 47 -0.41 -6.37 -18.65
C ASN A 47 0.93 -6.38 -19.40
N ARG A 48 1.84 -5.40 -19.16
CA ARG A 48 3.07 -5.22 -19.92
C ARG A 48 4.32 -5.72 -19.18
N ASN A 49 4.17 -6.37 -18.02
CA ASN A 49 5.27 -6.98 -17.25
C ASN A 49 6.43 -6.02 -16.89
N ALA A 50 6.23 -4.71 -17.02
CA ALA A 50 7.20 -3.70 -16.63
C ALA A 50 6.68 -3.03 -15.36
N TYR A 51 7.21 -3.44 -14.21
CA TYR A 51 6.98 -2.74 -12.96
C TYR A 51 7.40 -1.26 -13.15
N SER A 52 6.41 -0.37 -13.19
CA SER A 52 6.64 1.06 -13.07
C SER A 52 6.11 1.49 -11.71
N SER A 53 7.01 1.93 -10.83
CA SER A 53 6.59 2.56 -9.59
C SER A 53 5.91 3.88 -9.96
N SER A 54 4.60 3.91 -9.76
CA SER A 54 3.78 5.11 -9.91
C SER A 54 4.00 6.11 -8.77
N TYR A 55 4.44 5.62 -7.61
CA TYR A 55 4.79 6.43 -6.46
C TYR A 55 5.84 5.68 -5.62
N GLU A 56 6.81 6.41 -5.08
CA GLU A 56 7.82 5.89 -4.16
C GLU A 56 8.24 6.99 -3.20
N LYS A 57 8.38 6.64 -1.91
CA LYS A 57 8.89 7.57 -0.91
C LYS A 57 9.59 6.86 0.24
N PHE A 58 10.86 7.24 0.44
CA PHE A 58 11.67 6.80 1.56
C PHE A 58 11.53 7.73 2.77
N TYR A 59 11.38 7.15 3.95
CA TYR A 59 11.34 7.84 5.23
C TYR A 59 12.55 7.39 6.05
N PRO A 60 13.59 8.23 6.21
CA PRO A 60 14.80 7.85 6.93
C PRO A 60 14.59 7.77 8.46
N SER A 61 13.55 8.40 8.97
CA SER A 61 13.10 8.36 10.37
C SER A 61 11.73 9.04 10.49
N GLY A 62 11.04 8.86 11.63
CA GLY A 62 9.79 9.57 11.93
C GLY A 62 8.77 8.70 12.69
N PRO A 63 7.52 9.18 12.82
CA PRO A 63 6.41 8.36 13.28
C PRO A 63 6.24 7.13 12.39
N LEU A 64 6.04 5.98 13.01
CA LEU A 64 5.83 4.72 12.31
C LEU A 64 4.35 4.60 11.91
N PRO A 65 4.02 4.20 10.67
CA PRO A 65 2.64 4.07 10.20
C PRO A 65 2.00 2.79 10.75
N ILE A 66 1.77 2.78 12.06
CA ILE A 66 1.17 1.65 12.79
C ILE A 66 -0.33 1.83 12.89
N GLU A 67 -0.78 3.03 13.26
CA GLU A 67 -2.18 3.40 13.39
C GLU A 67 -2.56 4.37 12.26
N GLU A 68 -3.85 4.44 11.94
CA GLU A 68 -4.36 5.32 10.88
C GLU A 68 -3.94 6.78 11.05
N LYS A 69 -3.88 7.29 12.29
CA LYS A 69 -3.49 8.68 12.59
C LYS A 69 -2.05 9.01 12.15
N ASP A 70 -1.18 8.01 12.09
CA ASP A 70 0.24 8.11 11.75
C ASP A 70 0.53 7.52 10.36
N CYS A 71 -0.51 7.24 9.57
CA CYS A 71 -0.37 6.55 8.29
C CYS A 71 0.45 7.32 7.27
N VAL A 72 0.96 6.58 6.29
CA VAL A 72 1.52 7.20 5.10
C VAL A 72 0.39 7.68 4.20
N LYS A 73 0.41 8.97 3.89
CA LYS A 73 -0.57 9.61 3.00
C LYS A 73 -0.07 9.55 1.56
N ILE A 74 -0.65 8.68 0.75
CA ILE A 74 -0.40 8.60 -0.69
C ILE A 74 -1.44 9.51 -1.37
N PRO A 75 -1.03 10.60 -2.04
CA PRO A 75 -1.98 11.54 -2.65
C PRO A 75 -2.89 10.86 -3.68
N LEU A 76 -4.18 11.20 -3.70
CA LEU A 76 -5.14 10.58 -4.63
C LEU A 76 -4.80 10.80 -6.10
N LYS A 77 -4.06 11.87 -6.43
CA LYS A 77 -3.58 12.15 -7.79
C LYS A 77 -2.61 11.08 -8.34
N GLU A 78 -2.02 10.26 -7.48
CA GLU A 78 -1.15 9.14 -7.89
C GLU A 78 -1.97 7.93 -8.33
N PHE A 79 -3.29 7.93 -8.09
CA PHE A 79 -4.20 6.84 -8.45
C PHE A 79 -5.03 7.19 -9.67
N GLU A 80 -4.92 6.37 -10.71
CA GLU A 80 -5.90 6.33 -11.78
C GLU A 80 -7.15 5.57 -11.32
N LYS A 81 -8.34 6.10 -11.65
CA LYS A 81 -9.61 5.47 -11.28
C LYS A 81 -9.74 4.09 -11.93
N ASN A 82 -10.26 3.13 -11.18
CA ASN A 82 -10.51 1.74 -11.58
C ASN A 82 -9.27 0.93 -11.97
N VAL A 83 -8.06 1.45 -11.74
CA VAL A 83 -6.80 0.75 -11.99
C VAL A 83 -6.35 0.05 -10.71
N VAL A 84 -5.83 -1.17 -10.86
CA VAL A 84 -5.24 -1.94 -9.76
C VAL A 84 -3.83 -1.45 -9.46
N TYR A 85 -3.57 -1.23 -8.17
CA TYR A 85 -2.26 -0.91 -7.63
C TYR A 85 -1.87 -1.90 -6.53
N ASP A 86 -0.62 -2.35 -6.59
CA ASP A 86 0.05 -3.00 -5.46
C ASP A 86 0.76 -1.91 -4.65
N ILE A 87 0.41 -1.78 -3.37
CA ILE A 87 1.04 -0.86 -2.43
C ILE A 87 1.86 -1.69 -1.46
N THR A 88 3.15 -1.41 -1.39
CA THR A 88 4.07 -2.10 -0.50
C THR A 88 4.72 -1.12 0.45
N LEU A 89 4.69 -1.47 1.74
CA LEU A 89 5.45 -0.82 2.79
C LEU A 89 6.58 -1.77 3.22
N ASP A 90 7.80 -1.43 2.79
CA ASP A 90 9.02 -2.14 3.15
C ASP A 90 9.65 -1.55 4.40
N THR A 91 9.75 -2.41 5.41
CA THR A 91 10.32 -2.12 6.74
C THR A 91 11.36 -3.22 7.05
N TYR A 92 11.49 -3.68 8.31
CA TYR A 92 12.14 -4.98 8.58
C TYR A 92 11.28 -6.16 8.09
N LYS A 93 9.97 -5.93 7.95
CA LYS A 93 9.00 -6.83 7.31
C LYS A 93 8.40 -6.14 6.09
N THR A 94 8.00 -6.91 5.10
CA THR A 94 7.23 -6.39 3.98
C THR A 94 5.75 -6.48 4.32
N PHE A 95 5.04 -5.38 4.14
CA PHE A 95 3.58 -5.31 4.18
C PHE A 95 3.06 -4.93 2.81
N ASP A 96 2.01 -5.58 2.33
CA ASP A 96 1.41 -5.25 1.06
C ASP A 96 -0.11 -5.29 1.08
N THR A 97 -0.68 -4.58 0.11
CA THR A 97 -2.10 -4.68 -0.23
C THR A 97 -2.29 -4.38 -1.70
N ARG A 98 -3.40 -4.89 -2.25
CA ARG A 98 -3.79 -4.68 -3.64
C ARG A 98 -5.16 -4.04 -3.67
N ILE A 99 -5.24 -2.85 -4.25
CA ILE A 99 -6.47 -2.06 -4.27
C ILE A 99 -6.71 -1.36 -5.61
N CYS A 100 -7.95 -0.90 -5.79
CA CYS A 100 -8.26 0.20 -6.71
C CYS A 100 -8.96 1.33 -5.95
N VAL A 101 -8.81 2.54 -6.47
CA VAL A 101 -9.72 3.66 -6.16
C VAL A 101 -10.77 3.72 -7.27
N VAL A 102 -12.03 3.55 -6.92
CA VAL A 102 -13.16 3.58 -7.87
C VAL A 102 -14.10 4.72 -7.53
N GLU A 103 -14.87 5.18 -8.52
CA GLU A 103 -15.94 6.14 -8.32
C GLU A 103 -17.30 5.48 -8.52
N HIS A 104 -18.10 5.45 -7.47
CA HIS A 104 -19.43 4.87 -7.47
C HIS A 104 -20.43 5.88 -6.88
N ASN A 105 -21.49 6.20 -7.62
CA ASN A 105 -22.49 7.21 -7.24
C ASN A 105 -21.88 8.57 -6.82
N ASN A 106 -20.90 9.06 -7.58
CA ASN A 106 -20.14 10.30 -7.30
C ASN A 106 -19.37 10.29 -5.97
N LYS A 107 -19.10 9.11 -5.41
CA LYS A 107 -18.25 8.92 -4.23
C LYS A 107 -17.08 8.04 -4.58
N LEU A 108 -15.90 8.40 -4.07
CA LEU A 108 -14.73 7.55 -4.17
C LEU A 108 -14.79 6.48 -3.09
N GLU A 109 -14.35 5.27 -3.44
CA GLU A 109 -14.20 4.15 -2.50
C GLU A 109 -13.00 3.30 -2.89
N ILE A 110 -12.47 2.55 -1.92
CA ILE A 110 -11.43 1.54 -2.12
C ILE A 110 -12.11 0.19 -2.35
N ARG A 111 -11.65 -0.55 -3.37
CA ARG A 111 -12.05 -1.94 -3.61
C ARG A 111 -10.83 -2.83 -3.73
N GLU A 112 -10.97 -4.07 -3.26
CA GLU A 112 -10.03 -5.14 -3.57
C GLU A 112 -10.39 -5.76 -4.93
N PRO A 113 -9.44 -5.93 -5.85
CA PRO A 113 -9.73 -6.56 -7.14
C PRO A 113 -9.87 -8.07 -7.02
N GLU A 114 -10.61 -8.67 -7.95
CA GLU A 114 -10.63 -10.12 -8.10
C GLU A 114 -9.23 -10.64 -8.51
N PRO A 115 -8.85 -11.86 -8.12
CA PRO A 115 -7.54 -12.43 -8.45
C PRO A 115 -7.26 -12.42 -9.96
N GLY A 116 -6.14 -11.80 -10.35
CA GLY A 116 -5.68 -11.73 -11.74
C GLY A 116 -6.26 -10.57 -12.56
N GLU A 117 -7.17 -9.77 -11.99
CA GLU A 117 -7.68 -8.57 -12.64
C GLU A 117 -6.68 -7.40 -12.54
N THR A 118 -6.71 -6.54 -13.56
CA THR A 118 -5.91 -5.29 -13.62
C THR A 118 -6.76 -4.04 -13.42
N THR A 119 -8.07 -4.22 -13.30
CA THR A 119 -9.05 -3.16 -13.02
C THR A 119 -10.09 -3.63 -12.02
N CYS A 120 -10.66 -2.73 -11.22
CA CYS A 120 -11.82 -3.04 -10.40
C CYS A 120 -13.12 -2.76 -11.17
N LYS A 121 -14.06 -3.71 -11.11
CA LYS A 121 -15.44 -3.58 -11.61
C LYS A 121 -16.32 -2.97 -10.52
#